data_AF-A0A0F5I6Z4-F1
#
_entry.id   AF-A0A0F5I6Z4-F1
#
_cell.length_a   1.000
_cell.length_b   1.000
_cell.length_c   1.000
_cell.angle_alpha   90.00
_cell.angle_beta   90.00
_cell.angle_gamma   90.00
#
_symmetry.space_group_name_H-M   'P 1'
#
loop_
_entity.id
_entity.type
_entity.pdbx_description
1 polymer ?
#
loop_
_entity_poly.entity_id
_entity_poly.type
_entity_poly.pdbx_seq_one_letter_code
_entity_poly.pdbx_strand_id
1 'polypeptide(L)'
;MIGEKIKKRRVAKGFSITELAKAAKVSKSYLSSIEKDTDRNPSLQVIQRIAAALDMKVDELVSTTSSPSACTNEEWMELAGRIMEAGGTNYGSGWDERGY
;
A
#
# COMPACT_ATOMS: atom_id res chain seq x y z
N MET A 1 3.55 2.39 12.80
CA MET A 1 3.40 1.10 12.06
C MET A 1 1.93 0.83 11.76
N ILE A 2 1.62 -0.14 10.89
CA ILE A 2 0.22 -0.51 10.56
C ILE A 2 -0.54 -1.06 11.78
N GLY A 3 0.11 -1.85 12.64
CA GLY A 3 -0.52 -2.44 13.84
C GLY A 3 -1.04 -1.37 14.80
N GLU A 4 -0.24 -0.34 15.04
CA GLU A 4 -0.62 0.80 15.88
C GLU A 4 -1.81 1.58 15.29
N LYS A 5 -1.85 1.77 13.96
CA LYS A 5 -2.98 2.43 13.27
C LYS A 5 -4.27 1.64 13.43
N ILE A 6 -4.21 0.32 13.23
CA ILE A 6 -5.33 -0.61 13.44
C ILE A 6 -5.85 -0.45 14.87
N LYS A 7 -4.95 -0.53 15.87
CA LYS A 7 -5.31 -0.40 17.29
C LYS A 7 -5.98 0.95 17.59
N LYS A 8 -5.39 2.05 17.11
CA LYS A 8 -5.93 3.41 17.31
C LYS A 8 -7.34 3.54 16.75
N ARG A 9 -7.56 3.11 15.51
CA ARG A 9 -8.89 3.19 14.88
C ARG A 9 -9.89 2.25 15.53
N ARG A 10 -9.47 1.04 15.89
CA ARG A 10 -10.31 0.07 16.59
C ARG A 10 -10.87 0.66 17.89
N VAL A 11 -9.99 1.23 18.73
CA VAL A 11 -10.39 1.88 19.99
C VAL A 11 -11.29 3.09 19.73
N ALA A 12 -10.99 3.91 18.71
CA ALA A 12 -11.82 5.05 18.34
C ALA A 12 -13.25 4.65 17.91
N LYS A 13 -13.45 3.47 17.33
CA LYS A 13 -14.78 2.90 17.00
C LYS A 13 -15.44 2.17 18.17
N GLY A 14 -14.78 2.07 19.33
CA GLY A 14 -15.28 1.32 20.48
C GLY A 14 -15.24 -0.20 20.30
N PHE A 15 -14.51 -0.71 19.31
CA PHE A 15 -14.41 -2.16 19.09
C PHE A 15 -13.44 -2.80 20.07
N SER A 16 -13.85 -3.91 20.68
CA SER A 16 -12.94 -4.87 21.27
C SER A 16 -12.12 -5.59 20.19
N ILE A 17 -11.00 -6.19 20.59
CA ILE A 17 -10.19 -7.04 19.69
C ILE A 17 -11.05 -8.17 19.09
N THR A 18 -11.93 -8.79 19.89
CA THR A 18 -12.76 -9.91 19.44
C THR A 18 -13.78 -9.45 18.38
N GLU A 19 -14.38 -8.28 18.54
CA GLU A 19 -15.35 -7.73 17.59
C GLU A 19 -14.70 -7.38 16.25
N LEU A 20 -13.54 -6.70 16.27
CA LEU A 20 -12.83 -6.41 15.03
C LEU A 20 -12.36 -7.69 14.33
N ALA A 21 -11.86 -8.68 15.08
CA ALA A 21 -11.42 -9.96 14.51
C ALA A 21 -12.59 -10.68 13.81
N LYS A 22 -13.77 -10.70 14.45
CA LYS A 22 -14.99 -11.26 13.86
C LYS A 22 -15.42 -10.51 12.60
N ALA A 23 -15.43 -9.17 12.65
CA ALA A 23 -15.81 -8.34 11.51
C ALA A 23 -14.84 -8.50 10.31
N ALA A 24 -13.54 -8.56 10.58
CA ALA A 24 -12.51 -8.75 9.57
C ALA A 24 -12.31 -10.23 9.16
N LYS A 25 -13.08 -11.17 9.72
CA LYS A 25 -12.96 -12.62 9.46
C LYS A 25 -11.52 -13.13 9.62
N VAL A 26 -10.90 -12.77 10.73
CA VAL A 26 -9.56 -13.23 11.15
C VAL A 26 -9.61 -13.76 12.58
N SER A 27 -8.61 -14.54 12.99
CA SER A 27 -8.55 -15.01 14.37
C SER A 27 -8.19 -13.87 15.33
N LYS A 28 -8.73 -13.94 16.55
CA LYS A 28 -8.43 -12.98 17.63
C LYS A 28 -6.93 -12.89 17.91
N SER A 29 -6.26 -14.05 17.96
CA SER A 29 -4.82 -14.13 18.20
C SER A 29 -4.03 -13.48 17.07
N TYR A 30 -4.42 -13.69 15.82
CA TYR A 30 -3.73 -13.09 14.68
C TYR A 30 -3.90 -11.56 14.65
N LEU A 31 -5.12 -11.04 14.88
CA LEU A 31 -5.32 -9.59 15.00
C LEU A 31 -4.51 -8.99 16.15
N SER A 32 -4.44 -9.69 17.29
CA SER A 32 -3.60 -9.30 18.44
C SER A 32 -2.11 -9.25 18.07
N SER A 33 -1.60 -10.23 17.31
CA SER A 33 -0.21 -10.24 16.83
C SER A 33 0.08 -9.09 15.85
N ILE A 34 -0.88 -8.74 14.99
CA ILE A 34 -0.78 -7.59 14.09
C ILE A 34 -0.73 -6.28 14.90
N GLU A 35 -1.63 -6.08 15.87
CA GLU A 35 -1.65 -4.86 16.70
C GLU A 35 -0.39 -4.69 17.58
N LYS A 36 0.34 -5.78 17.83
CA LYS A 36 1.61 -5.80 18.58
C LYS A 36 2.85 -5.77 17.67
N ASP A 37 2.67 -5.60 16.36
CA ASP A 37 3.74 -5.62 15.35
C ASP A 37 4.65 -6.87 15.42
N THR A 38 4.10 -8.00 15.90
CA THR A 38 4.78 -9.31 15.88
C THR A 38 4.65 -9.95 14.50
N ASP A 39 3.44 -9.91 13.94
CA ASP A 39 3.16 -10.31 12.56
C ASP A 39 3.09 -9.07 11.66
N ARG A 40 4.23 -8.65 11.11
CA ARG A 40 4.37 -7.38 10.37
C ARG A 40 3.98 -7.45 8.89
N ASN A 41 3.75 -8.65 8.37
CA ASN A 41 3.45 -8.86 6.95
C ASN A 41 2.12 -9.61 6.74
N PRO A 42 0.98 -9.04 7.18
CA PRO A 42 -0.32 -9.59 6.85
C PRO A 42 -0.56 -9.54 5.34
N SER A 43 -1.31 -10.51 4.80
CA SER A 43 -1.64 -10.50 3.37
C SER A 43 -2.52 -9.31 3.00
N LEU A 44 -2.46 -8.87 1.74
CA LEU A 44 -3.31 -7.77 1.25
C LEU A 44 -4.80 -8.00 1.53
N GLN A 45 -5.27 -9.25 1.38
CA GLN A 45 -6.66 -9.60 1.68
C GLN A 45 -7.02 -9.41 3.16
N VAL A 46 -6.09 -9.66 4.07
CA VAL A 46 -6.30 -9.41 5.51
C VAL A 46 -6.38 -7.92 5.76
N ILE A 47 -5.47 -7.14 5.17
CA ILE A 47 -5.45 -5.68 5.28
C ILE A 47 -6.77 -5.08 4.76
N GLN A 48 -7.24 -5.53 3.59
CA GLN A 48 -8.52 -5.11 3.01
C GLN A 48 -9.71 -5.38 3.94
N ARG A 49 -9.77 -6.58 4.54
CA ARG A 49 -10.85 -6.95 5.47
C ARG A 49 -10.83 -6.11 6.74
N ILE A 50 -9.64 -5.85 7.29
CA ILE A 50 -9.48 -4.99 8.47
C ILE A 50 -9.87 -3.54 8.14
N ALA A 51 -9.42 -3.01 7.00
CA ALA A 51 -9.76 -1.67 6.54
C ALA A 51 -11.28 -1.51 6.34
N ALA A 52 -11.93 -2.48 5.70
CA ALA A 52 -13.38 -2.49 5.53
C ALA A 52 -14.13 -2.52 6.87
N ALA A 53 -13.71 -3.36 7.82
CA ALA A 53 -14.32 -3.40 9.16
C ALA A 53 -14.13 -2.08 9.94
N LEU A 54 -12.98 -1.41 9.74
CA LEU A 54 -12.68 -0.12 10.34
C LEU A 54 -13.27 1.07 9.59
N ASP A 55 -13.94 0.86 8.45
CA ASP A 55 -14.43 1.94 7.59
C ASP A 55 -13.30 2.91 7.23
N MET A 56 -12.23 2.33 6.69
CA MET A 56 -11.02 3.02 6.24
C MET A 56 -10.65 2.55 4.84
N LYS A 57 -9.99 3.41 4.08
CA LYS A 57 -9.31 2.99 2.86
C LYS A 57 -8.05 2.20 3.20
N VAL A 58 -7.68 1.24 2.35
CA VAL A 58 -6.44 0.47 2.50
C VAL A 58 -5.22 1.40 2.52
N ASP A 59 -5.22 2.42 1.67
CA ASP A 59 -4.15 3.42 1.60
C ASP A 59 -3.96 4.18 2.93
N GLU A 60 -5.05 4.58 3.59
CA GLU A 60 -4.98 5.24 4.90
C GLU A 60 -4.40 4.32 5.99
N LEU A 61 -4.64 3.01 5.87
CA LEU A 61 -4.14 2.02 6.81
C LEU A 61 -2.64 1.75 6.61
N VAL A 62 -2.20 1.71 5.36
CA VAL A 62 -0.81 1.35 4.97
C VAL A 62 0.10 2.57 4.88
N SER A 63 -0.43 3.77 4.63
CA SER A 63 0.34 5.01 4.48
C SER A 63 1.29 5.18 5.66
N THR A 64 2.58 5.06 5.41
CA THR A 64 3.56 5.62 6.35
C THR A 64 3.56 7.10 5.99
N THR A 65 3.64 8.02 6.95
CA THR A 65 3.79 9.45 6.68
C THR A 65 5.06 9.71 5.87
N SER A 66 4.99 9.46 4.58
CA SER A 66 5.64 10.20 3.53
C SER A 66 4.46 10.79 2.80
N SER A 67 4.36 12.11 2.82
CA SER A 67 3.70 12.82 1.73
C SER A 67 4.05 12.10 0.43
N PRO A 68 3.16 12.01 -0.58
CA PRO A 68 3.70 12.05 -1.92
C PRO A 68 4.51 13.34 -1.95
N SER A 69 5.83 13.23 -1.80
CA SER A 69 6.68 14.24 -2.38
C SER A 69 6.27 14.15 -3.83
N ALA A 70 5.48 15.11 -4.27
CA ALA A 70 5.37 15.43 -5.67
C ALA A 70 6.80 15.82 -6.08
N CYS A 71 7.66 14.83 -6.25
CA CYS A 71 8.84 14.97 -7.07
C CYS A 71 8.25 15.01 -8.48
N THR A 72 7.79 16.20 -8.86
CA THR A 72 7.64 16.57 -10.25
C THR A 72 8.91 16.13 -10.94
N ASN A 73 8.70 15.48 -12.08
CA ASN A 73 9.69 14.78 -12.88
C ASN A 73 10.66 15.77 -13.57
N GLU A 74 11.13 16.79 -12.86
CA GLU A 74 12.01 17.84 -13.38
C GLU A 74 13.39 17.26 -13.72
N GLU A 75 13.94 16.43 -12.83
CA GLU A 75 15.25 15.78 -13.04
C GLU A 75 15.24 14.75 -14.18
N TRP A 76 14.12 14.06 -14.37
CA TRP A 76 13.95 13.08 -15.44
C TRP A 76 13.69 13.74 -16.80
N MET A 77 13.13 14.95 -16.83
CA MET A 77 13.01 15.72 -18.07
C MET A 77 14.35 16.32 -18.50
N GLU A 78 15.20 16.77 -17.58
CA GLU A 78 16.58 17.17 -17.90
C GLU A 78 17.40 16.00 -18.44
N LEU A 79 17.27 14.81 -17.84
CA LEU A 79 17.98 13.63 -18.31
C LEU A 79 17.50 13.18 -19.71
N ALA A 80 16.18 13.20 -19.95
CA ALA A 80 15.61 12.89 -21.26
C ALA A 80 16.07 13.90 -22.34
N GLY A 81 16.15 15.19 -22.00
CA GLY A 81 16.66 16.23 -22.90
C GLY A 81 18.11 15.98 -23.33
N ARG A 82 18.97 15.58 -22.38
CA ARG A 82 20.38 15.25 -22.66
C ARG A 82 20.55 14.01 -23.53
N ILE A 83 19.69 13.00 -23.38
CA ILE A 83 19.73 11.78 -24.23
C ILE A 83 19.28 12.09 -25.66
N MET A 84 18.30 12.99 -25.83
CA MET A 84 17.85 13.44 -27.16
C MET A 84 18.90 14.31 -27.87
N GLU A 85 19.63 15.16 -27.14
CA GLU A 85 20.72 15.97 -27.68
C GLU A 85 21.94 15.11 -28.06
N ALA A 86 22.23 14.07 -27.27
CA ALA A 86 23.33 13.13 -27.49
C ALA A 86 22.91 11.90 -28.33
N GLY A 87 22.09 12.07 -29.37
CA GLY A 87 21.92 11.07 -30.44
C GLY A 87 21.68 9.61 -30.00
N GLY A 88 20.95 9.40 -28.91
CA GLY A 88 20.70 8.07 -28.34
C GLY A 88 19.68 7.29 -29.15
N THR A 89 20.13 6.49 -30.11
CA THR A 89 19.30 5.53 -30.84
C THR A 89 18.90 4.34 -29.95
N ASN A 90 17.65 3.89 -30.13
CA ASN A 90 17.11 2.55 -29.89
C ASN A 90 16.42 2.25 -28.54
N TYR A 91 15.12 2.57 -28.47
CA TYR A 91 14.13 1.68 -27.85
C TYR A 91 12.86 1.67 -28.71
N GLY A 92 12.94 0.92 -29.81
CA GLY A 92 11.81 0.72 -30.72
C GLY A 92 12.00 -0.59 -31.46
N SER A 93 11.95 -1.71 -30.73
CA SER A 93 11.94 -3.03 -31.36
C SER A 93 11.19 -4.01 -30.49
N GLY A 94 10.00 -4.42 -30.96
CA GLY A 94 9.51 -5.76 -30.67
C GLY A 94 8.19 -5.89 -29.92
N TRP A 95 7.10 -5.28 -30.41
CA TRP A 95 5.75 -5.85 -30.28
C TRP A 95 4.93 -5.45 -31.52
N ASP A 96 5.20 -6.09 -32.65
CA ASP A 96 4.21 -6.14 -33.72
C ASP A 96 3.90 -7.62 -33.99
N GLU A 97 2.71 -8.00 -33.52
CA GLU A 97 2.10 -9.30 -33.61
C GLU A 97 1.71 -9.56 -35.07
N ARG A 98 2.44 -10.43 -35.77
CA ARG A 98 1.91 -11.01 -37.01
C ARG A 98 0.89 -12.10 -36.66
N GLY A 99 -0.37 -11.68 -36.57
CA GLY A 99 -1.54 -12.51 -36.80
C GLY A 99 -1.94 -12.47 -38.28
N TYR A 100 -2.16 -13.68 -38.83
CA TYR A 100 -2.68 -14.05 -40.16
C TYR A 100 -1.75 -13.91 -41.38
#